data_AF-A0A8C4QAN7-F1
#
_entry.id   AF-A0A8C4QAN7-F1
#
_cell.length_a   1.000
_cell.length_b   1.000
_cell.length_c   1.000
_cell.angle_alpha   90.00
_cell.angle_beta   90.00
_cell.angle_gamma   90.00
#
_symmetry.space_group_name_H-M   'P 1'
#
loop_
_entity.id
_entity.type
_entity.pdbx_description
1 polymer ?
#
loop_
_entity_poly.entity_id
_entity_poly.type
_entity_poly.pdbx_seq_one_letter_code
_entity_poly.pdbx_strand_id
1 'polypeptide(L)'
;MVQLVVRDSSLLVITLVVLFEFVDKEAEARWMEYQEMVLLLLQWLKQQTLNMQVRDFPNNPTELHALHSQYVHFKEMELLPKESEKVRIKNVYKSLEPWIQFGHIRLPQGQHPNDIEKEWGRLIVAMLEREKELRAEIERLEGLQHLAGKIQRECTRCEDTLNQISKLIKADCLAVETGRSPQHRREVEAMLQELDLRLRKLSADTQTLQDGQYFQAEQDVSRVVQLQERLSGLRTKFTALVDGCHIPAMGTQTWQPNTVASETQTQYGLKSTAVQTQTASKQTKGVKPSDDDVALIALRKALAWVEEHQAELEKIEWGTDLAGVEFSLQSQRSLLREVESFRHKLENLRTQQTKVSSSNQGTYADSLGRLDLLYTRLLNSSRGRLKHLENLHAFVARATRELMWLNEKEEEEISYDWGERNTDLGTKQEYHEMFLKDLEQKELDLNDLRDAGERMLLTNHPAKQTIEVRKMIYWHITYLKRELVRSPTYPLNQSTGILGCH
;
A
#
# COMPACT_ATOMS: atom_id res chain seq x y z
N MET A 1 -65.18 -29.05 -32.35
CA MET A 1 -66.39 -28.63 -31.60
C MET A 1 -65.88 -27.95 -30.35
N VAL A 2 -66.01 -26.64 -30.15
CA VAL A 2 -67.25 -25.88 -30.17
C VAL A 2 -67.04 -24.55 -30.90
N GLN A 3 -67.88 -24.32 -31.91
CA GLN A 3 -68.14 -23.00 -32.46
C GLN A 3 -68.76 -22.12 -31.37
N LEU A 4 -68.13 -20.99 -31.04
CA LEU A 4 -68.82 -19.84 -30.47
C LEU A 4 -68.71 -18.69 -31.47
N VAL A 5 -69.74 -18.66 -32.30
CA VAL A 5 -70.37 -17.53 -32.99
C VAL A 5 -69.71 -16.17 -32.73
N VAL A 6 -69.13 -15.63 -33.79
CA VAL A 6 -68.93 -14.19 -34.00
C VAL A 6 -70.28 -13.49 -33.84
N ARG A 7 -70.49 -12.84 -32.71
CA ARG A 7 -71.49 -11.79 -32.51
C ARG A 7 -70.82 -10.73 -31.63
N ASP A 8 -70.78 -9.52 -32.16
CA ASP A 8 -70.17 -8.30 -31.61
C ASP A 8 -68.68 -8.07 -31.91
N SER A 9 -68.40 -7.80 -33.19
CA SER A 9 -67.22 -7.04 -33.62
C SER A 9 -67.04 -5.74 -32.83
N SER A 10 -68.13 -5.14 -32.37
CA SER A 10 -68.16 -3.95 -31.49
C SER A 10 -67.56 -4.22 -30.11
N LEU A 11 -67.81 -5.39 -29.51
CA LEU A 11 -67.24 -5.76 -28.21
C LEU A 11 -65.75 -6.10 -28.33
N LEU A 12 -65.31 -6.73 -29.43
CA LEU A 12 -63.88 -6.93 -29.71
C LEU A 12 -63.16 -5.60 -29.94
N VAL A 13 -63.76 -4.65 -30.69
CA VAL A 13 -63.18 -3.32 -30.90
C VAL A 13 -63.15 -2.51 -29.60
N ILE A 14 -64.20 -2.52 -28.79
CA ILE A 14 -64.21 -1.85 -27.48
C ILE A 14 -63.19 -2.50 -26.53
N THR A 15 -63.08 -3.82 -26.51
CA THR A 15 -62.09 -4.52 -25.68
C THR A 15 -60.66 -4.22 -26.15
N LEU A 16 -60.41 -4.17 -27.47
CA LEU A 16 -59.12 -3.78 -28.03
C LEU A 16 -58.79 -2.31 -27.79
N VAL A 17 -59.76 -1.39 -27.85
CA VAL A 17 -59.58 0.04 -27.57
C VAL A 17 -59.33 0.26 -26.07
N VAL A 18 -60.08 -0.39 -25.18
CA VAL A 18 -59.87 -0.30 -23.72
C VAL A 18 -58.56 -0.95 -23.31
N LEU A 19 -58.18 -2.09 -23.91
CA LEU A 19 -56.87 -2.70 -23.70
C LEU A 19 -55.75 -1.79 -24.24
N PHE A 20 -55.93 -1.16 -25.40
CA PHE A 20 -54.95 -0.23 -25.95
C PHE A 20 -54.79 1.01 -25.08
N GLU A 21 -55.88 1.66 -24.63
CA GLU A 21 -55.83 2.80 -23.71
C GLU A 21 -55.25 2.45 -22.34
N PHE A 22 -55.51 1.25 -21.82
CA PHE A 22 -54.95 0.78 -20.55
C PHE A 22 -53.45 0.52 -20.66
N VAL A 23 -53.03 -0.14 -21.74
CA VAL A 23 -51.62 -0.43 -22.04
C VAL A 23 -50.84 0.86 -22.30
N ASP A 24 -51.45 1.87 -22.93
CA ASP A 24 -50.85 3.19 -23.18
C ASP A 24 -50.60 3.95 -21.87
N LYS A 25 -51.55 3.93 -20.92
CA LYS A 25 -51.37 4.53 -19.58
C LYS A 25 -50.29 3.84 -18.75
N GLU A 26 -50.18 2.52 -18.85
CA GLU A 26 -49.13 1.77 -18.14
C GLU A 26 -47.74 2.05 -18.75
N ALA A 27 -47.65 2.19 -20.07
CA ALA A 27 -46.42 2.62 -20.75
C ALA A 27 -46.03 4.06 -20.40
N GLU A 28 -46.99 4.98 -20.33
CA GLU A 28 -46.75 6.38 -19.93
C GLU A 28 -46.25 6.49 -18.48
N ALA A 29 -46.83 5.72 -17.54
CA ALA A 29 -46.38 5.68 -16.15
C ALA A 29 -44.93 5.14 -16.04
N ARG A 30 -44.62 4.05 -16.74
CA ARG A 30 -43.26 3.47 -16.78
C ARG A 30 -42.26 4.41 -17.45
N TRP A 31 -42.69 5.18 -18.46
CA TRP A 31 -41.87 6.18 -19.11
C TRP A 31 -41.51 7.33 -18.15
N MET A 32 -42.48 7.84 -17.39
CA MET A 32 -42.23 8.87 -16.37
C MET A 32 -41.27 8.37 -15.29
N GLU A 33 -41.47 7.15 -14.79
CA GLU A 33 -40.56 6.50 -13.84
C GLU A 33 -39.14 6.39 -14.40
N TYR A 34 -39.01 5.94 -15.65
CA TYR A 34 -37.72 5.86 -16.33
C TYR A 34 -37.03 7.23 -16.40
N GLN A 35 -37.74 8.28 -16.86
CA GLN A 35 -37.15 9.61 -17.00
C GLN A 35 -36.66 10.17 -15.67
N GLU A 36 -37.44 10.01 -14.60
CA GLU A 36 -37.06 10.46 -13.27
C GLU A 36 -35.79 9.77 -12.79
N MET A 37 -35.73 8.43 -12.84
CA MET A 37 -34.56 7.66 -12.41
C MET A 37 -33.31 8.02 -13.22
N VAL A 38 -33.42 8.16 -14.54
CA VAL A 38 -32.30 8.52 -15.42
C VAL A 38 -31.75 9.90 -15.06
N LEU A 39 -32.62 10.89 -14.88
CA LEU A 39 -32.21 12.26 -14.56
C LEU A 39 -31.51 12.35 -13.21
N LEU A 40 -32.09 11.72 -12.18
CA LEU A 40 -31.54 11.72 -10.82
C LEU A 40 -30.18 11.00 -10.79
N LEU A 41 -30.08 9.83 -11.43
CA LEU A 41 -28.83 9.07 -11.44
C LEU A 41 -27.74 9.80 -12.24
N LEU A 42 -28.05 10.37 -13.41
CA LEU A 42 -27.07 11.14 -14.20
C LEU A 42 -26.58 12.38 -13.45
N GLN A 43 -27.47 13.10 -12.76
CA GLN A 43 -27.08 14.24 -11.93
C GLN A 43 -26.14 13.81 -10.81
N TRP A 44 -26.50 12.74 -10.10
CA TRP A 44 -25.69 12.17 -9.02
C TRP A 44 -24.30 11.74 -9.54
N LEU A 45 -24.23 11.01 -10.65
CA LEU A 45 -22.98 10.56 -11.25
C LEU A 45 -22.04 11.72 -11.59
N LYS A 46 -22.58 12.78 -12.22
CA LYS A 46 -21.79 13.97 -12.57
C LYS A 46 -21.27 14.69 -11.33
N GLN A 47 -22.11 14.85 -10.31
CA GLN A 47 -21.71 15.48 -9.05
C GLN A 47 -20.62 14.68 -8.34
N GLN A 48 -20.78 13.37 -8.22
CA GLN A 48 -19.77 12.54 -7.56
C GLN A 48 -18.47 12.47 -8.35
N THR A 49 -18.54 12.46 -9.68
CA THR A 49 -17.33 12.53 -10.51
C THR A 49 -16.52 13.79 -10.23
N LEU A 50 -17.19 14.95 -10.10
CA LEU A 50 -16.52 16.20 -9.72
C LEU A 50 -15.92 16.14 -8.31
N ASN A 51 -16.65 15.58 -7.34
CA ASN A 51 -16.14 15.38 -5.99
C ASN A 51 -14.89 14.50 -5.99
N MET A 52 -14.87 13.44 -6.81
CA MET A 52 -13.72 12.54 -6.89
C MET A 52 -12.48 13.23 -7.46
N GLN A 53 -12.66 14.20 -8.35
CA GLN A 53 -11.57 14.96 -9.00
C GLN A 53 -10.94 16.05 -8.12
N VAL A 54 -11.44 16.30 -6.91
CA VAL A 54 -10.84 17.29 -5.99
C VAL A 54 -9.48 16.79 -5.51
N ARG A 55 -8.41 17.53 -5.81
CA ARG A 55 -7.01 17.16 -5.50
C ARG A 55 -6.39 17.86 -4.30
N ASP A 56 -7.19 18.58 -3.53
CA ASP A 56 -6.72 19.25 -2.33
C ASP A 56 -6.75 18.26 -1.15
N PHE A 57 -5.57 17.82 -0.73
CA PHE A 57 -5.42 16.85 0.36
C PHE A 57 -4.90 17.55 1.63
N PRO A 58 -5.48 17.26 2.80
CA PRO A 58 -5.05 17.88 4.04
C PRO A 58 -3.67 17.37 4.49
N ASN A 59 -2.82 18.28 4.97
CA ASN A 59 -1.49 17.97 5.52
C ASN A 59 -1.52 17.41 6.96
N ASN A 60 -2.71 17.33 7.56
CA ASN A 60 -2.92 16.74 8.88
C ASN A 60 -3.28 15.25 8.73
N PRO A 61 -2.51 14.32 9.31
CA PRO A 61 -2.78 12.88 9.21
C PRO A 61 -4.19 12.48 9.66
N THR A 62 -4.73 13.13 10.69
CA THR A 62 -6.08 12.81 11.19
C THR A 62 -7.16 13.21 10.19
N GLU A 63 -7.02 14.37 9.56
CA GLU A 63 -7.95 14.84 8.53
C GLU A 63 -7.84 13.99 7.26
N LEU A 64 -6.62 13.56 6.89
CA LEU A 64 -6.41 12.68 5.75
C LEU A 64 -7.05 11.29 5.98
N HIS A 65 -6.89 10.72 7.17
CA HIS A 65 -7.58 9.48 7.53
C HIS A 65 -9.10 9.62 7.55
N ALA A 66 -9.62 10.77 7.99
CA ALA A 66 -11.06 11.04 7.92
C ALA A 66 -11.53 11.09 6.45
N LEU A 67 -10.78 11.74 5.56
CA LEU A 67 -11.07 11.79 4.12
C LEU A 67 -11.04 10.39 3.48
N HIS A 68 -10.06 9.55 3.85
CA HIS A 68 -10.01 8.16 3.42
C HIS A 68 -11.19 7.34 3.92
N SER A 69 -11.58 7.53 5.19
CA SER A 69 -12.75 6.84 5.75
C SER A 69 -14.03 7.23 5.03
N GLN A 70 -14.19 8.51 4.66
CA GLN A 70 -15.30 8.99 3.83
C GLN A 70 -15.30 8.34 2.44
N TYR A 71 -14.13 8.23 1.79
CA TYR A 71 -14.02 7.55 0.50
C TYR A 71 -14.39 6.07 0.57
N VAL A 72 -13.91 5.35 1.60
CA VAL A 72 -14.27 3.94 1.81
C VAL A 72 -15.76 3.79 2.06
N HIS A 73 -16.35 4.65 2.91
CA HIS A 73 -17.79 4.65 3.15
C HIS A 73 -18.59 4.85 1.86
N PHE A 74 -18.21 5.83 1.03
CA PHE A 74 -18.83 6.06 -0.27
C PHE A 74 -18.75 4.81 -1.17
N LYS A 75 -17.56 4.21 -1.28
CA LYS A 75 -17.31 3.02 -2.11
C LYS A 75 -18.12 1.81 -1.66
N GLU A 76 -18.23 1.58 -0.36
CA GLU A 76 -18.86 0.38 0.19
C GLU A 76 -20.37 0.54 0.39
N MET A 77 -20.85 1.73 0.78
CA MET A 77 -22.24 1.92 1.22
C MET A 77 -23.08 2.70 0.20
N GLU A 78 -22.53 3.74 -0.42
CA GLU A 78 -23.30 4.62 -1.31
C GLU A 78 -23.35 4.13 -2.76
N LEU A 79 -22.32 3.42 -3.22
CA LEU A 79 -22.23 2.96 -4.61
C LEU A 79 -23.19 1.80 -4.92
N LEU A 80 -23.35 0.85 -3.99
CA LEU A 80 -24.21 -0.33 -4.13
C LEU A 80 -25.69 -0.02 -4.48
N PRO A 81 -26.40 0.87 -3.76
CA PRO A 81 -27.78 1.20 -4.12
C PRO A 81 -27.87 1.86 -5.51
N LYS A 82 -26.85 2.61 -5.93
CA LYS A 82 -26.81 3.25 -7.25
C LYS A 82 -26.57 2.27 -8.39
N GLU A 83 -25.81 1.20 -8.14
CA GLU A 83 -25.69 0.09 -9.09
C GLU A 83 -27.05 -0.62 -9.29
N SER A 84 -27.79 -0.83 -8.20
CA SER A 84 -29.14 -1.42 -8.27
C SER A 84 -30.12 -0.52 -9.04
N GLU A 85 -30.04 0.80 -8.85
CA GLU A 85 -30.81 1.79 -9.60
C GLU A 85 -30.48 1.75 -11.10
N LYS A 86 -29.19 1.64 -11.46
CA LYS A 86 -28.74 1.46 -12.85
C LYS A 86 -29.35 0.21 -13.50
N VAL A 87 -29.35 -0.92 -12.78
CA VAL A 87 -29.97 -2.18 -13.27
C VAL A 87 -31.48 -2.01 -13.46
N ARG A 88 -32.17 -1.35 -12.51
CA ARG A 88 -33.59 -1.06 -12.62
C ARG A 88 -33.90 -0.20 -13.85
N ILE A 89 -33.14 0.86 -14.09
CA ILE A 89 -33.27 1.72 -15.28
C ILE A 89 -33.16 0.90 -16.56
N LYS A 90 -32.17 0.00 -16.65
CA LYS A 90 -31.99 -0.89 -17.80
C LYS A 90 -33.19 -1.82 -18.02
N ASN A 91 -33.78 -2.33 -16.94
CA ASN A 91 -34.95 -3.21 -17.02
C ASN A 91 -36.22 -2.44 -17.45
N VAL A 92 -36.45 -1.25 -16.89
CA VAL A 92 -37.58 -0.41 -17.29
C VAL A 92 -37.44 0.01 -18.75
N TYR A 93 -36.24 0.39 -19.19
CA TYR A 93 -35.95 0.68 -20.60
C TYR A 93 -36.32 -0.48 -21.53
N LYS A 94 -35.88 -1.71 -21.21
CA LYS A 94 -36.23 -2.91 -21.99
C LYS A 94 -37.74 -3.11 -22.13
N SER A 95 -38.51 -2.81 -21.07
CA SER A 95 -39.97 -2.89 -21.13
C SER A 95 -40.62 -1.83 -22.02
N LEU A 96 -39.92 -0.71 -22.23
CA LEU A 96 -40.35 0.43 -23.06
C LEU A 96 -39.82 0.36 -24.49
N GLU A 97 -38.87 -0.53 -24.77
CA GLU A 97 -38.18 -0.67 -26.05
C GLU A 97 -39.12 -0.88 -27.26
N PRO A 98 -40.21 -1.68 -27.17
CA PRO A 98 -41.20 -1.76 -28.25
C PRO A 98 -41.84 -0.39 -28.56
N TRP A 99 -42.22 0.36 -27.52
CA TRP A 99 -42.87 1.68 -27.65
C TRP A 99 -41.94 2.73 -28.25
N ILE A 100 -40.65 2.63 -27.97
CA ILE A 100 -39.60 3.48 -28.54
C ILE A 100 -39.38 3.12 -30.02
N GLN A 101 -39.27 1.83 -30.36
CA GLN A 101 -39.06 1.35 -31.73
C GLN A 101 -40.23 1.69 -32.66
N PHE A 102 -41.47 1.58 -32.17
CA PHE A 102 -42.66 1.98 -32.91
C PHE A 102 -42.88 3.50 -32.94
N GLY A 103 -42.03 4.29 -32.28
CA GLY A 103 -42.04 5.76 -32.34
C GLY A 103 -43.10 6.45 -31.48
N HIS A 104 -43.78 5.71 -30.60
CA HIS A 104 -44.74 6.27 -29.64
C HIS A 104 -44.03 7.06 -28.53
N ILE A 105 -42.85 6.60 -28.11
CA ILE A 105 -41.99 7.29 -27.15
C ILE A 105 -40.76 7.84 -27.87
N ARG A 106 -40.47 9.14 -27.67
CA ARG A 106 -39.26 9.78 -28.17
C ARG A 106 -38.21 9.87 -27.08
N LEU A 107 -37.15 9.08 -27.18
CA LEU A 107 -36.02 9.11 -26.25
C LEU A 107 -35.20 10.39 -26.43
N PRO A 108 -35.06 11.25 -25.39
CA PRO A 108 -34.19 12.42 -25.47
C PRO A 108 -32.71 12.03 -25.59
N GLN A 109 -31.92 12.85 -26.29
CA GLN A 109 -30.48 12.63 -26.43
C GLN A 109 -29.79 12.66 -25.07
N GLY A 110 -28.89 11.71 -24.81
CA GLY A 110 -28.15 11.63 -23.55
C GLY A 110 -28.89 10.96 -22.40
N GLN A 111 -30.11 10.45 -22.62
CA GLN A 111 -30.88 9.70 -21.63
C GLN A 111 -30.89 8.20 -21.90
N HIS A 112 -30.14 7.70 -22.88
CA HIS A 112 -30.09 6.27 -23.16
C HIS A 112 -29.36 5.53 -22.03
N PRO A 113 -29.69 4.27 -21.69
CA PRO A 113 -28.97 3.53 -20.63
C PRO A 113 -27.44 3.45 -20.86
N ASN A 114 -26.99 3.45 -22.12
CA ASN A 114 -25.56 3.52 -22.46
C ASN A 114 -24.88 4.84 -22.02
N ASP A 115 -25.61 5.96 -22.00
CA ASP A 115 -25.07 7.24 -21.51
C ASP A 115 -24.83 7.18 -19.99
N ILE A 116 -25.69 6.46 -19.26
CA ILE A 116 -25.52 6.18 -17.84
C ILE A 116 -24.31 5.29 -17.62
N GLU A 117 -24.14 4.22 -18.39
CA GLU A 117 -22.95 3.36 -18.32
C GLU A 117 -21.66 4.15 -18.61
N LYS A 118 -21.73 5.12 -19.55
CA LYS A 118 -20.60 6.00 -19.85
C LYS A 118 -20.25 6.92 -18.68
N GLU A 119 -21.23 7.61 -18.07
CA GLU A 119 -20.98 8.46 -16.90
C GLU A 119 -20.60 7.62 -15.66
N TRP A 120 -21.14 6.41 -15.52
CA TRP A 120 -20.71 5.43 -14.51
C TRP A 120 -19.23 5.09 -14.68
N GLY A 121 -18.80 4.75 -15.90
CA GLY A 121 -17.38 4.50 -16.21
C GLY A 121 -16.48 5.69 -15.86
N ARG A 122 -16.92 6.93 -16.13
CA ARG A 122 -16.18 8.14 -15.73
C ARG A 122 -16.04 8.27 -14.23
N LEU A 123 -17.10 8.00 -13.46
CA LEU A 123 -17.03 7.99 -12.01
C LEU A 123 -16.03 6.94 -11.52
N ILE A 124 -16.08 5.72 -12.06
CA ILE A 124 -15.14 4.64 -11.67
C ILE A 124 -13.69 5.05 -11.94
N VAL A 125 -13.38 5.63 -13.10
CA VAL A 125 -12.04 6.13 -13.40
C VAL A 125 -11.62 7.21 -12.41
N ALA A 126 -12.48 8.20 -12.15
CA ALA A 126 -12.18 9.26 -11.19
C ALA A 126 -11.98 8.72 -9.76
N MET A 127 -12.74 7.70 -9.36
CA MET A 127 -12.56 7.01 -8.07
C MET A 127 -11.20 6.30 -8.00
N LEU A 128 -10.80 5.58 -9.05
CA LEU A 128 -9.51 4.89 -9.10
C LEU A 128 -8.33 5.88 -9.04
N GLU A 129 -8.43 7.00 -9.75
CA GLU A 129 -7.44 8.07 -9.70
C GLU A 129 -7.36 8.69 -8.31
N ARG A 130 -8.50 9.02 -7.69
CA ARG A 130 -8.55 9.55 -6.31
C ARG A 130 -7.96 8.56 -5.32
N GLU A 131 -8.29 7.28 -5.43
CA GLU A 131 -7.75 6.23 -4.54
C GLU A 131 -6.22 6.13 -4.65
N LYS A 132 -5.70 6.23 -5.88
CA LYS A 132 -4.26 6.24 -6.13
C LYS A 132 -3.59 7.47 -5.50
N GLU A 133 -4.14 8.66 -5.73
CA GLU A 133 -3.60 9.91 -5.16
C GLU A 133 -3.68 9.90 -3.63
N LEU A 134 -4.81 9.48 -3.07
CA LEU A 134 -5.03 9.39 -1.63
C LEU A 134 -4.09 8.39 -0.94
N ARG A 135 -3.82 7.24 -1.58
CA ARG A 135 -2.86 6.25 -1.06
C ARG A 135 -1.44 6.83 -1.01
N ALA A 136 -1.00 7.48 -2.10
CA ALA A 136 0.31 8.11 -2.15
C ALA A 136 0.45 9.20 -1.07
N GLU A 137 -0.62 9.95 -0.83
CA GLU A 137 -0.64 11.00 0.20
C GLU A 137 -0.62 10.45 1.63
N ILE A 138 -1.30 9.33 1.88
CA ILE A 138 -1.24 8.63 3.17
C ILE A 138 0.18 8.14 3.44
N GLU A 139 0.80 7.45 2.47
CA GLU A 139 2.18 6.96 2.59
C GLU A 139 3.17 8.11 2.86
N ARG A 140 2.98 9.24 2.17
CA ARG A 140 3.76 10.46 2.37
C ARG A 140 3.61 11.00 3.80
N LEU A 141 2.38 11.18 4.29
CA LEU A 141 2.15 11.69 5.65
C LEU A 141 2.58 10.73 6.74
N GLU A 142 2.43 9.42 6.57
CA GLU A 142 2.92 8.40 7.51
C GLU A 142 4.45 8.45 7.64
N GLY A 143 5.15 8.61 6.52
CA GLY A 143 6.60 8.80 6.50
C GLY A 143 7.03 10.06 7.25
N LEU A 144 6.33 11.18 7.02
CA LEU A 144 6.59 12.45 7.73
C LEU A 144 6.25 12.37 9.21
N GLN A 145 5.15 11.71 9.58
CA GLN A 145 4.78 11.50 10.98
C GLN A 145 5.83 10.64 11.71
N HIS A 146 6.36 9.61 11.06
CA HIS A 146 7.45 8.82 11.62
C HIS A 146 8.73 9.64 11.81
N LEU A 147 9.08 10.48 10.83
CA LEU A 147 10.22 11.40 10.91
C LEU A 147 10.04 12.43 12.04
N ALA A 148 8.86 13.02 12.18
CA ALA A 148 8.52 13.93 13.27
C ALA A 148 8.67 13.22 14.64
N GLY A 149 8.16 12.00 14.78
CA GLY A 149 8.34 11.21 16.00
C GLY A 149 9.81 10.84 16.28
N LYS A 150 10.66 10.71 15.27
CA LYS A 150 12.12 10.58 15.43
C LYS A 150 12.75 11.89 15.90
N ILE A 151 12.43 13.01 15.26
CA ILE A 151 12.94 14.35 15.61
C ILE A 151 12.59 14.69 17.06
N GLN A 152 11.34 14.48 17.48
CA GLN A 152 10.90 14.76 18.84
C GLN A 152 11.67 13.95 19.89
N ARG A 153 11.87 12.64 19.67
CA ARG A 153 12.66 11.78 20.57
C ARG A 153 14.12 12.22 20.66
N GLU A 154 14.72 12.57 19.53
CA GLU A 154 16.11 13.04 19.48
C GLU A 154 16.27 14.44 20.10
N CYS A 155 15.28 15.34 19.95
CA CYS A 155 15.26 16.63 20.64
C CYS A 155 15.28 16.45 22.17
N THR A 156 14.47 15.53 22.71
CA THR A 156 14.49 15.20 24.14
C THR A 156 15.87 14.69 24.59
N ARG A 157 16.51 13.81 23.80
CA ARG A 157 17.88 13.34 24.07
C ARG A 157 18.92 14.47 24.04
N CYS A 158 18.77 15.41 23.11
CA CYS A 158 19.60 16.61 23.04
C CYS A 158 19.42 17.48 24.29
N GLU A 159 18.19 17.66 24.78
CA GLU A 159 17.89 18.41 26.01
C GLU A 159 18.53 17.78 27.23
N ASP A 160 18.46 16.45 27.37
CA ASP A 160 19.11 15.71 28.45
C ASP A 160 20.63 15.88 28.42
N THR A 161 21.21 15.80 27.22
CA THR A 161 22.65 16.01 27.02
C THR A 161 23.06 17.45 27.36
N LEU A 162 22.30 18.45 26.92
CA LEU A 162 22.51 19.87 27.27
C LEU A 162 22.40 20.10 28.78
N ASN A 163 21.45 19.45 29.44
CA ASN A 163 21.30 19.50 30.90
C ASN A 163 22.53 18.91 31.61
N GLN A 164 23.05 17.77 31.11
CA GLN A 164 24.25 17.14 31.65
C GLN A 164 25.49 18.02 31.45
N ILE A 165 25.71 18.55 30.25
CA ILE A 165 26.80 19.49 29.96
C ILE A 165 26.71 20.71 30.89
N SER A 166 25.52 21.29 31.06
CA SER A 166 25.30 22.43 31.96
C SER A 166 25.66 22.10 33.42
N LYS A 167 25.33 20.89 33.90
CA LYS A 167 25.72 20.44 35.25
C LYS A 167 27.23 20.32 35.40
N LEU A 168 27.91 19.73 34.42
CA LEU A 168 29.36 19.55 34.46
C LEU A 168 30.12 20.88 34.36
N ILE A 169 29.68 21.79 33.50
CA ILE A 169 30.25 23.15 33.42
C ILE A 169 30.08 23.86 34.77
N LYS A 170 28.91 23.80 35.40
CA LYS A 170 28.69 24.39 36.74
C LYS A 170 29.60 23.79 37.80
N ALA A 171 29.80 22.47 37.79
CA ALA A 171 30.70 21.79 38.73
C ALA A 171 32.16 22.25 38.54
N ASP A 172 32.62 22.36 37.29
CA ASP A 172 33.97 22.86 37.00
C ASP A 172 34.11 24.36 37.32
N CYS A 173 33.08 25.19 37.13
CA CYS A 173 33.07 26.59 37.58
C CYS A 173 33.27 26.70 39.10
N LEU A 174 32.53 25.92 39.90
CA LEU A 174 32.67 25.88 41.36
C LEU A 174 34.05 25.36 41.80
N ALA A 175 34.61 24.40 41.07
CA ALA A 175 35.97 23.93 41.32
C ALA A 175 36.99 25.07 41.12
N VAL A 176 36.86 25.84 40.04
CA VAL A 176 37.73 26.99 39.75
C VAL A 176 37.58 28.09 40.81
N GLU A 177 36.35 28.43 41.22
CA GLU A 177 36.09 29.41 42.29
C GLU A 177 36.71 29.01 43.64
N THR A 178 36.78 27.71 43.92
CA THR A 178 37.42 27.16 45.14
C THR A 178 38.92 26.90 44.98
N GLY A 179 39.52 27.33 43.88
CA GLY A 179 40.97 27.19 43.61
C GLY A 179 41.41 25.81 43.14
N ARG A 180 40.48 24.93 42.73
CA ARG A 180 40.75 23.59 42.18
C ARG A 180 40.75 23.62 40.66
N SER A 181 41.48 22.71 40.03
CA SER A 181 41.49 22.57 38.57
C SER A 181 40.21 21.90 38.04
N PRO A 182 39.68 22.29 36.86
CA PRO A 182 38.52 21.66 36.25
C PRO A 182 38.79 20.19 35.89
N GLN A 183 37.82 19.30 36.16
CA GLN A 183 38.00 17.85 35.99
C GLN A 183 37.28 17.29 34.75
N HIS A 184 36.24 17.96 34.25
CA HIS A 184 35.35 17.41 33.23
C HIS A 184 35.59 17.98 31.82
N ARG A 185 36.68 18.72 31.61
CA ARG A 185 36.98 19.43 30.36
C ARG A 185 36.87 18.57 29.10
N ARG A 186 37.55 17.43 29.06
CA ARG A 186 37.57 16.54 27.88
C ARG A 186 36.21 15.89 27.61
N GLU A 187 35.48 15.57 28.68
CA GLU A 187 34.15 14.98 28.60
C GLU A 187 33.15 15.99 28.01
N VAL A 188 33.18 17.23 28.50
CA VAL A 188 32.34 18.33 28.00
C VAL A 188 32.68 18.64 26.53
N GLU A 189 33.96 18.71 26.15
CA GLU A 189 34.37 18.91 24.75
C GLU A 189 33.80 17.82 23.82
N ALA A 190 33.90 16.55 24.23
CA ALA A 190 33.39 15.42 23.45
C ALA A 190 31.86 15.45 23.32
N MET A 191 31.13 15.73 24.41
CA MET A 191 29.67 15.84 24.38
C MET A 191 29.17 17.01 23.54
N LEU A 192 29.85 18.17 23.59
CA LEU A 192 29.53 19.32 22.74
C LEU A 192 29.66 18.98 21.25
N GLN A 193 30.76 18.32 20.85
CA GLN A 193 31.00 17.92 19.46
C GLN A 193 29.96 16.90 18.95
N GLU A 194 29.63 15.90 19.76
CA GLU A 194 28.61 14.90 19.44
C GLU A 194 27.24 15.57 19.26
N LEU A 195 26.91 16.52 20.14
CA LEU A 195 25.65 17.25 20.07
C LEU A 195 25.56 18.17 18.84
N ASP A 196 26.67 18.80 18.42
CA ASP A 196 26.74 19.58 17.17
C ASP A 196 26.45 18.72 15.93
N LEU A 197 26.95 17.48 15.90
CA LEU A 197 26.68 16.55 14.80
C LEU A 197 25.22 16.10 14.80
N ARG A 198 24.66 15.85 15.99
CA ARG A 198 23.26 15.45 16.14
C ARG A 198 22.29 16.56 15.74
N LEU A 199 22.51 17.80 16.19
CA LEU A 199 21.67 18.95 15.83
C LEU A 199 21.73 19.30 14.34
N ARG A 200 22.89 19.08 13.68
CA ARG A 200 22.98 19.22 12.21
C ARG A 200 22.12 18.20 11.47
N LYS A 201 22.12 16.94 11.91
CA LYS A 201 21.22 15.91 11.35
C LYS A 201 19.77 16.26 11.60
N LEU A 202 19.42 16.72 12.81
CA LEU A 202 18.05 17.14 13.13
C LEU A 202 17.59 18.33 12.29
N SER A 203 18.48 19.26 11.95
CA SER A 203 18.14 20.39 11.07
C SER A 203 17.79 19.93 9.66
N ALA A 204 18.51 18.93 9.13
CA ALA A 204 18.20 18.34 7.84
C ALA A 204 16.87 17.54 7.88
N ASP A 205 16.65 16.79 8.96
CA ASP A 205 15.39 16.07 9.18
C ASP A 205 14.20 17.05 9.27
N THR A 206 14.33 18.19 9.97
CA THR A 206 13.28 19.23 10.04
C THR A 206 13.05 19.94 8.71
N GLN A 207 14.10 20.14 7.89
CA GLN A 207 13.93 20.67 6.53
C GLN A 207 13.11 19.71 5.67
N THR A 208 13.37 18.40 5.80
CA THR A 208 12.58 17.37 5.10
C THR A 208 11.10 17.41 5.51
N LEU A 209 10.80 17.72 6.78
CA LEU A 209 9.41 17.94 7.23
C LEU A 209 8.77 19.18 6.60
N GLN A 210 9.53 20.29 6.46
CA GLN A 210 9.03 21.52 5.83
C GLN A 210 8.78 21.34 4.34
N ASP A 211 9.72 20.70 3.64
CA ASP A 211 9.58 20.38 2.21
C ASP A 211 8.39 19.44 1.98
N GLY A 212 8.14 18.54 2.93
CA GLY A 212 6.95 17.70 2.99
C GLY A 212 5.70 18.39 3.53
N GLN A 213 5.68 19.70 3.78
CA GLN A 213 4.50 20.44 4.27
C GLN A 213 3.82 19.81 5.49
N TYR A 214 4.58 19.17 6.38
CA TYR A 214 4.01 18.52 7.57
C TYR A 214 3.42 19.57 8.52
N PHE A 215 2.20 19.35 9.00
CA PHE A 215 1.44 20.35 9.76
C PHE A 215 2.12 20.90 11.02
N GLN A 216 3.05 20.14 11.61
CA GLN A 216 3.81 20.50 12.82
C GLN A 216 5.27 20.90 12.54
N ALA A 217 5.69 21.02 11.27
CA ALA A 217 7.08 21.25 10.91
C ALA A 217 7.69 22.52 11.55
N GLU A 218 6.93 23.62 11.60
CA GLU A 218 7.41 24.88 12.21
C GLU A 218 7.71 24.75 13.71
N GLN A 219 6.93 23.94 14.42
CA GLN A 219 7.14 23.68 15.85
C GLN A 219 8.45 22.93 16.08
N ASP A 220 8.70 21.89 15.30
CA ASP A 220 9.92 21.09 15.40
C ASP A 220 11.16 21.89 14.98
N VAL A 221 11.06 22.71 13.91
CA VAL A 221 12.12 23.65 13.50
C VAL A 221 12.45 24.63 14.63
N SER A 222 11.43 25.28 15.19
CA SER A 222 11.61 26.23 16.30
C SER A 222 12.29 25.58 17.51
N ARG A 223 11.93 24.32 17.83
CA ARG A 223 12.56 23.57 18.91
C ARG A 223 14.03 23.27 18.62
N VAL A 224 14.38 22.84 17.41
CA VAL A 224 15.78 22.58 17.02
C VAL A 224 16.62 23.86 17.09
N VAL A 225 16.09 24.99 16.62
CA VAL A 225 16.76 26.30 16.71
C VAL A 225 17.04 26.67 18.17
N GLN A 226 16.08 26.52 19.07
CA GLN A 226 16.29 26.78 20.50
C GLN A 226 17.38 25.89 21.10
N LEU A 227 17.49 24.62 20.68
CA LEU A 227 18.57 23.73 21.12
C LEU A 227 19.94 24.17 20.60
N GLN A 228 20.01 24.65 19.36
CA GLN A 228 21.24 25.20 18.77
C GLN A 228 21.70 26.46 19.49
N GLU A 229 20.79 27.39 19.78
CA GLU A 229 21.07 28.59 20.56
C GLU A 229 21.60 28.23 21.95
N ARG A 230 20.94 27.29 22.62
CA ARG A 230 21.33 26.84 23.95
C ARG A 230 22.70 26.14 23.95
N LEU A 231 23.00 25.36 22.92
CA LEU A 231 24.33 24.77 22.69
C LEU A 231 25.40 25.86 22.52
N SER A 232 25.13 26.86 21.69
CA SER A 232 26.06 27.99 21.47
C SER A 232 26.35 28.75 22.76
N GLY A 233 25.33 28.94 23.61
CA GLY A 233 25.48 29.56 24.93
C GLY A 233 26.32 28.73 25.89
N LEU A 234 26.14 27.40 25.93
CA LEU A 234 26.99 26.51 26.75
C LEU A 234 28.42 26.45 26.24
N ARG A 235 28.62 26.43 24.92
CA ARG A 235 29.96 26.46 24.32
C ARG A 235 30.69 27.75 24.71
N THR A 236 30.02 28.90 24.66
CA THR A 236 30.60 30.19 25.08
C THR A 236 31.01 30.17 26.55
N LYS A 237 30.15 29.63 27.44
CA LYS A 237 30.47 29.48 28.87
C LYS A 237 31.65 28.54 29.11
N PHE A 238 31.70 27.43 28.38
CA PHE A 238 32.79 26.47 28.47
C PHE A 238 34.12 27.04 27.98
N THR A 239 34.13 27.76 26.85
CA THR A 239 35.32 28.45 26.35
C THR A 239 35.83 29.48 27.35
N ALA A 240 34.95 30.29 27.95
CA ALA A 240 35.35 31.25 28.97
C ALA A 240 35.98 30.60 30.21
N LEU A 241 35.41 29.48 30.68
CA LEU A 241 35.96 28.67 31.78
C LEU A 241 37.36 28.13 31.44
N VAL A 242 37.56 27.68 30.20
CA VAL A 242 38.80 27.11 29.71
C VAL A 242 39.90 28.17 29.53
N ASP A 243 39.56 29.34 29.01
CA ASP A 243 40.49 30.43 28.71
C ASP A 243 40.74 31.35 29.92
N GLY A 244 40.05 31.10 31.06
CA GLY A 244 40.21 31.87 32.29
C GLY A 244 39.61 33.29 32.23
N CYS A 245 38.81 33.60 31.21
CA CYS A 245 38.16 34.90 31.08
C CYS A 245 36.88 34.95 31.93
N HIS A 246 36.82 35.90 32.84
CA HIS A 246 35.66 36.16 33.70
C HIS A 246 34.47 36.66 32.85
N ILE A 247 33.36 35.93 32.82
CA ILE A 247 32.10 36.43 32.27
C ILE A 247 31.45 37.33 33.35
N PRO A 248 31.00 38.57 33.04
CA PRO A 248 30.26 39.36 34.00
C PRO A 248 28.96 38.64 34.37
N ALA A 249 28.69 38.53 35.67
CA ALA A 249 27.47 37.91 36.19
C ALA A 249 26.21 38.59 35.60
N MET A 250 25.51 37.90 34.70
CA MET A 250 24.08 38.14 34.46
C MET A 250 23.27 37.08 35.17
N GLY A 251 22.31 37.56 35.96
CA GLY A 251 21.58 36.82 36.98
C GLY A 251 20.82 35.59 36.48
N THR A 252 20.52 34.75 37.45
CA THR A 252 19.54 33.67 37.40
C THR A 252 18.25 34.12 36.72
N GLN A 253 18.05 33.76 35.46
CA GLN A 253 16.73 33.74 34.84
C GLN A 253 16.41 32.30 34.42
N THR A 254 15.48 31.71 35.17
CA THR A 254 14.63 30.61 34.74
C THR A 254 14.05 30.93 33.36
N TRP A 255 14.44 30.13 32.37
CA TRP A 255 13.96 30.24 31.00
C TRP A 255 12.53 29.67 30.94
N GLN A 256 11.56 30.53 30.66
CA GLN A 256 10.20 30.14 30.28
C GLN A 256 10.03 30.35 28.77
N PRO A 257 9.32 29.47 28.06
CA PRO A 257 9.11 29.62 26.63
C PRO A 257 8.06 30.71 26.38
N ASN A 258 8.38 31.74 25.61
CA ASN A 258 7.37 32.59 25.00
C ASN A 258 7.66 32.81 23.52
N THR A 259 6.65 32.49 22.73
CA THR A 259 6.41 32.75 21.32
C THR A 259 6.34 34.25 21.02
N VAL A 260 7.14 34.72 20.06
CA VAL A 260 6.73 35.73 19.05
C VAL A 260 7.55 35.49 17.77
N ALA A 261 6.85 35.58 16.65
CA ALA A 261 7.33 35.49 15.28
C ALA A 261 8.25 36.65 14.84
N SER A 262 8.73 36.51 13.60
CA SER A 262 9.18 37.54 12.64
C SER A 262 10.69 37.68 12.41
N GLU A 263 11.10 37.08 11.27
CA GLU A 263 11.91 37.66 10.19
C GLU A 263 13.13 38.52 10.54
N THR A 264 14.33 38.08 10.14
CA THR A 264 15.16 38.83 9.19
C THR A 264 16.29 38.00 8.60
N GLN A 265 16.38 38.02 7.27
CA GLN A 265 17.54 37.65 6.48
C GLN A 265 18.80 38.38 6.96
N THR A 266 19.95 37.69 7.00
CA THR A 266 21.17 38.30 6.43
C THR A 266 22.12 37.27 5.85
N GLN A 267 22.31 37.45 4.55
CA GLN A 267 23.30 36.95 3.62
C GLN A 267 24.73 37.36 4.01
N TYR A 268 25.67 36.42 3.99
CA TYR A 268 27.09 36.71 3.71
C TYR A 268 27.67 35.61 2.81
N GLY A 269 28.07 36.03 1.61
CA GLY A 269 28.89 35.24 0.68
C GLY A 269 30.37 35.60 0.79
N LEU A 270 31.15 35.00 -0.13
CA LEU A 270 32.59 35.21 -0.40
C LEU A 270 33.49 34.47 0.63
N LYS A 271 34.48 33.65 0.29
CA LYS A 271 35.30 33.50 -0.92
C LYS A 271 36.09 32.18 -0.85
N SER A 272 36.43 31.63 -2.02
CA SER A 272 37.49 30.64 -2.17
C SER A 272 38.85 31.26 -1.79
N THR A 273 39.58 30.60 -0.90
CA THR A 273 41.04 30.70 -0.82
C THR A 273 41.58 29.32 -0.49
N ALA A 274 42.24 28.73 -1.48
CA ALA A 274 43.10 27.58 -1.29
C ALA A 274 44.17 27.93 -0.25
N VAL A 275 44.14 27.22 0.88
CA VAL A 275 45.29 27.13 1.78
C VAL A 275 45.64 25.65 1.87
N GLN A 276 46.80 25.34 1.30
CA GLN A 276 47.53 24.10 1.55
C GLN A 276 47.79 24.00 3.05
N THR A 277 47.03 23.15 3.73
CA THR A 277 47.36 22.77 5.11
C THR A 277 48.30 21.59 5.03
N GLN A 278 49.58 21.90 5.22
CA GLN A 278 50.60 20.91 5.57
C GLN A 278 50.07 20.08 6.74
N THR A 279 49.97 18.79 6.52
CA THR A 279 49.75 17.76 7.53
C THR A 279 50.95 17.74 8.47
N ALA A 280 50.95 18.62 9.48
CA ALA A 280 51.78 18.47 10.65
C ALA A 280 51.20 17.32 11.49
N SER A 281 51.73 16.13 11.22
CA SER A 281 51.56 14.91 12.00
C SER A 281 51.88 15.16 13.48
N LYS A 282 50.85 15.33 14.30
CA LYS A 282 50.91 14.87 15.70
C LYS A 282 50.43 13.43 15.71
N GLN A 283 51.42 12.53 15.64
CA GLN A 283 51.28 11.11 15.93
C GLN A 283 50.62 10.95 17.32
N THR A 284 49.34 10.65 17.36
CA THR A 284 48.85 9.68 18.33
C THR A 284 49.36 8.33 17.86
N LYS A 285 50.29 7.73 18.62
CA LYS A 285 50.77 6.37 18.39
C LYS A 285 49.59 5.48 18.02
N GLY A 286 49.61 4.92 16.82
CA GLY A 286 48.66 3.93 16.37
C GLY A 286 48.70 2.76 17.33
N VAL A 287 47.70 2.66 18.20
CA VAL A 287 47.37 1.40 18.84
C VAL A 287 46.81 0.56 17.70
N LYS A 288 47.60 -0.42 17.23
CA LYS A 288 47.06 -1.51 16.42
C LYS A 288 45.82 -2.02 17.18
N PRO A 289 44.63 -2.09 16.55
CA PRO A 289 43.49 -2.70 17.21
C PRO A 289 43.95 -4.07 17.74
N SER A 290 43.70 -4.34 19.02
CA SER A 290 44.06 -5.61 19.62
C SER A 290 43.43 -6.73 18.79
N ASP A 291 44.06 -7.91 18.73
CA ASP A 291 43.46 -9.06 18.02
C ASP A 291 42.04 -9.37 18.55
N ASP A 292 41.81 -9.09 19.84
CA ASP A 292 40.48 -9.10 20.48
C ASP A 292 39.51 -8.06 19.87
N ASP A 293 39.95 -6.83 19.62
CA ASP A 293 39.12 -5.77 19.04
C ASP A 293 38.73 -6.12 17.60
N VAL A 294 39.65 -6.71 16.84
CA VAL A 294 39.39 -7.18 15.48
C VAL A 294 38.34 -8.30 15.47
N ALA A 295 38.47 -9.27 16.39
CA ALA A 295 37.50 -10.35 16.54
C ALA A 295 36.10 -9.84 16.95
N LEU A 296 36.03 -8.91 17.91
CA LEU A 296 34.77 -8.30 18.34
C LEU A 296 34.11 -7.45 17.25
N ILE A 297 34.89 -6.71 16.45
CA ILE A 297 34.37 -5.98 15.29
C ILE A 297 33.82 -6.94 14.23
N ALA A 298 34.52 -8.05 13.94
CA ALA A 298 34.06 -9.06 13.01
C ALA A 298 32.74 -9.69 13.46
N LEU A 299 32.61 -9.97 14.76
CA LEU A 299 31.39 -10.52 15.37
C LEU A 299 30.21 -9.53 15.33
N ARG A 300 30.45 -8.24 15.62
CA ARG A 300 29.43 -7.18 15.51
C ARG A 300 28.94 -7.02 14.07
N LYS A 301 29.84 -7.06 13.09
CA LYS A 301 29.47 -7.03 11.66
C LYS A 301 28.64 -8.25 11.26
N ALA A 302 28.95 -9.43 11.80
CA ALA A 302 28.19 -10.65 11.57
C ALA A 302 26.77 -10.57 12.18
N LEU A 303 26.64 -10.03 13.39
CA LEU A 303 25.34 -9.76 14.02
C LEU A 303 24.49 -8.79 13.20
N ALA A 304 25.08 -7.65 12.79
CA ALA A 304 24.39 -6.66 11.97
C ALA A 304 23.90 -7.26 10.64
N TRP A 305 24.74 -8.07 9.98
CA TRP A 305 24.37 -8.75 8.73
C TRP A 305 23.13 -9.64 8.91
N VAL A 306 23.09 -10.46 9.97
CA VAL A 306 21.94 -11.35 10.22
C VAL A 306 20.66 -10.56 10.55
N GLU A 307 20.76 -9.50 11.35
CA GLU A 307 19.62 -8.66 11.72
C GLU A 307 19.07 -7.88 10.51
N GLU A 308 19.94 -7.37 9.65
CA GLU A 308 19.57 -6.68 8.41
C GLU A 308 18.85 -7.64 7.44
N HIS A 309 19.40 -8.82 7.20
CA HIS A 309 18.80 -9.81 6.29
C HIS A 309 17.47 -10.36 6.83
N GLN A 310 17.32 -10.48 8.16
CA GLN A 310 16.04 -10.83 8.77
C GLN A 310 14.99 -9.74 8.54
N ALA A 311 15.35 -8.48 8.76
CA ALA A 311 14.44 -7.35 8.56
C ALA A 311 14.08 -7.14 7.08
N GLU A 312 15.01 -7.42 6.16
CA GLU A 312 14.75 -7.39 4.72
C GLU A 312 13.78 -8.49 4.31
N LEU A 313 13.99 -9.73 4.76
CA LEU A 313 13.14 -10.88 4.45
C LEU A 313 11.65 -10.65 4.78
N GLU A 314 11.39 -9.91 5.86
CA GLU A 314 10.04 -9.57 6.34
C GLU A 314 9.34 -8.52 5.45
N LYS A 315 10.10 -7.71 4.70
CA LYS A 315 9.59 -6.64 3.83
C LYS A 315 9.37 -7.09 2.38
N ILE A 316 10.10 -8.11 1.91
CA ILE A 316 10.03 -8.54 0.52
C ILE A 316 8.62 -9.03 0.18
N GLU A 317 8.03 -8.45 -0.87
CA GLU A 317 6.71 -8.83 -1.38
C GLU A 317 6.69 -10.25 -1.97
N TRP A 318 5.51 -10.87 -2.05
CA TRP A 318 5.35 -12.25 -2.52
C TRP A 318 5.05 -12.37 -4.02
N GLY A 319 4.65 -11.27 -4.68
CA GLY A 319 4.18 -11.24 -6.07
C GLY A 319 2.66 -11.30 -6.20
N THR A 320 2.10 -10.56 -7.17
CA THR A 320 0.66 -10.46 -7.46
C THR A 320 0.24 -11.20 -8.74
N ASP A 321 1.21 -11.52 -9.60
CA ASP A 321 1.06 -12.26 -10.85
C ASP A 321 2.18 -13.29 -11.01
N LEU A 322 2.10 -14.13 -12.05
CA LEU A 322 3.05 -15.23 -12.26
C LEU A 322 4.49 -14.72 -12.36
N ALA A 323 4.72 -13.67 -13.15
CA ALA A 323 6.05 -13.09 -13.34
C ALA A 323 6.63 -12.53 -12.01
N GLY A 324 5.82 -11.81 -11.23
CA GLY A 324 6.23 -11.30 -9.92
C GLY A 324 6.56 -12.42 -8.92
N VAL A 325 5.76 -13.49 -8.90
CA VAL A 325 6.02 -14.66 -8.04
C VAL A 325 7.28 -15.41 -8.48
N GLU A 326 7.51 -15.61 -9.77
CA GLU A 326 8.73 -16.22 -10.32
C GLU A 326 9.98 -15.40 -9.96
N PHE A 327 9.90 -14.07 -10.11
CA PHE A 327 10.97 -13.17 -9.70
C PHE A 327 11.27 -13.28 -8.20
N SER A 328 10.24 -13.22 -7.35
CA SER A 328 10.43 -13.36 -5.90
C SER A 328 10.99 -14.73 -5.53
N LEU A 329 10.58 -15.80 -6.21
CA LEU A 329 11.08 -17.16 -5.98
C LEU A 329 12.57 -17.26 -6.34
N GLN A 330 12.98 -16.70 -7.48
CA GLN A 330 14.37 -16.73 -7.91
C GLN A 330 15.27 -15.86 -7.03
N SER A 331 14.78 -14.69 -6.61
CA SER A 331 15.45 -13.83 -5.63
C SER A 331 15.64 -14.58 -4.31
N GLN A 332 14.58 -15.22 -3.79
CA GLN A 332 14.64 -15.99 -2.54
C GLN A 332 15.62 -17.17 -2.62
N ARG A 333 15.70 -17.88 -3.75
CA ARG A 333 16.68 -18.96 -3.95
C ARG A 333 18.12 -18.47 -3.93
N SER A 334 18.35 -17.23 -4.35
CA SER A 334 19.67 -16.60 -4.33
C SER A 334 20.02 -16.17 -2.91
N LEU A 335 19.07 -15.51 -2.21
CA LEU A 335 19.20 -15.13 -0.81
C LEU A 335 19.44 -16.34 0.11
N LEU A 336 18.69 -17.43 -0.04
CA LEU A 336 18.89 -18.63 0.78
C LEU A 336 20.28 -19.24 0.59
N ARG A 337 20.83 -19.24 -0.63
CA ARG A 337 22.21 -19.70 -0.89
C ARG A 337 23.23 -18.84 -0.15
N GLU A 338 23.03 -17.52 -0.14
CA GLU A 338 23.88 -16.60 0.61
C GLU A 338 23.79 -16.88 2.13
N VAL A 339 22.58 -16.99 2.67
CA VAL A 339 22.34 -17.34 4.08
C VAL A 339 22.99 -18.68 4.44
N GLU A 340 22.83 -19.71 3.63
CA GLU A 340 23.46 -21.02 3.90
C GLU A 340 24.99 -20.96 3.87
N SER A 341 25.56 -20.14 2.98
CA SER A 341 27.01 -19.93 2.91
C SER A 341 27.58 -19.21 4.14
N PHE A 342 26.77 -18.37 4.80
CA PHE A 342 27.15 -17.65 6.03
C PHE A 342 27.54 -18.60 7.17
N ARG A 343 27.08 -19.87 7.15
CA ARG A 343 27.49 -20.92 8.08
C ARG A 343 29.01 -21.03 8.20
N HIS A 344 29.76 -20.88 7.10
CA HIS A 344 31.21 -20.96 7.13
C HIS A 344 31.84 -19.78 7.89
N LYS A 345 31.25 -18.58 7.75
CA LYS A 345 31.69 -17.39 8.49
C LYS A 345 31.42 -17.53 9.98
N LEU A 346 30.27 -18.10 10.35
CA LEU A 346 29.91 -18.42 11.74
C LEU A 346 30.88 -19.43 12.36
N GLU A 347 31.23 -20.49 11.64
CA GLU A 347 32.19 -21.49 12.11
C GLU A 347 33.59 -20.88 12.30
N ASN A 348 34.02 -20.02 11.38
CA ASN A 348 35.28 -19.28 11.54
C ASN A 348 35.27 -18.40 12.81
N LEU A 349 34.17 -17.70 13.10
CA LEU A 349 34.03 -16.89 14.33
C LEU A 349 34.05 -17.75 15.60
N ARG A 350 33.54 -18.98 15.56
CA ARG A 350 33.67 -19.94 16.67
C ARG A 350 35.11 -20.37 16.90
N THR A 351 35.85 -20.69 15.83
CA THR A 351 37.27 -21.06 15.99
C THR A 351 38.11 -19.92 16.58
N GLN A 352 37.74 -18.67 16.29
CA GLN A 352 38.40 -17.48 16.85
C GLN A 352 38.16 -17.30 18.35
N GLN A 353 37.08 -17.85 18.91
CA GLN A 353 36.76 -17.75 20.34
C GLN A 353 37.89 -18.25 21.24
N THR A 354 38.60 -19.31 20.81
CA THR A 354 39.73 -19.89 21.56
C THR A 354 40.96 -19.00 21.60
N LYS A 355 41.01 -17.97 20.74
CA LYS A 355 42.13 -17.02 20.60
C LYS A 355 41.85 -15.68 21.28
N VAL A 356 40.62 -15.45 21.78
CA VAL A 356 40.23 -14.23 22.48
C VAL A 356 40.78 -14.26 23.90
N SER A 357 41.28 -13.12 24.38
CA SER A 357 41.83 -13.00 25.74
C SER A 357 40.78 -13.25 26.83
N SER A 358 41.20 -13.74 27.99
CA SER A 358 40.33 -14.09 29.12
C SER A 358 39.43 -12.93 29.60
N SER A 359 39.86 -11.68 29.43
CA SER A 359 39.09 -10.48 29.79
C SER A 359 37.85 -10.26 28.92
N ASN A 360 37.88 -10.67 27.65
CA ASN A 360 36.80 -10.47 26.68
C ASN A 360 36.06 -11.78 26.32
N GLN A 361 36.48 -12.90 26.90
CA GLN A 361 35.98 -14.23 26.56
C GLN A 361 34.48 -14.39 26.85
N GLY A 362 33.98 -13.82 27.96
CA GLY A 362 32.56 -13.86 28.30
C GLY A 362 31.69 -13.06 27.33
N THR A 363 32.05 -11.79 27.07
CA THR A 363 31.33 -10.91 26.13
C THR A 363 31.34 -11.44 24.70
N TYR A 364 32.45 -12.05 24.26
CA TYR A 364 32.52 -12.71 22.96
C TYR A 364 31.63 -13.95 22.90
N ALA A 365 31.65 -14.79 23.93
CA ALA A 365 30.80 -15.98 24.02
C ALA A 365 29.31 -15.64 23.98
N ASP A 366 28.87 -14.63 24.73
CA ASP A 366 27.48 -14.17 24.74
C ASP A 366 27.05 -13.64 23.37
N SER A 367 27.91 -12.82 22.75
CA SER A 367 27.65 -12.25 21.42
C SER A 367 27.59 -13.33 20.33
N LEU A 368 28.42 -14.38 20.46
CA LEU A 368 28.44 -15.52 19.55
C LEU A 368 27.18 -16.39 19.73
N GLY A 369 26.75 -16.63 20.97
CA GLY A 369 25.49 -17.32 21.26
C GLY A 369 24.27 -16.56 20.74
N ARG A 370 24.27 -15.23 20.84
CA ARG A 370 23.24 -14.39 20.19
C ARG A 370 23.26 -14.53 18.67
N LEU A 371 24.45 -14.53 18.05
CA LEU A 371 24.59 -14.69 16.61
C LEU A 371 24.05 -16.07 16.15
N ASP A 372 24.34 -17.14 16.88
CA ASP A 372 23.81 -18.48 16.62
C ASP A 372 22.28 -18.52 16.62
N LEU A 373 21.66 -17.90 17.62
CA LEU A 373 20.20 -17.81 17.74
C LEU A 373 19.59 -17.03 16.56
N LEU A 374 20.14 -15.86 16.25
CA LEU A 374 19.64 -15.01 15.16
C LEU A 374 19.84 -15.68 13.79
N TYR A 375 20.99 -16.31 13.56
CA TYR A 375 21.26 -17.02 12.31
C TYR A 375 20.30 -18.21 12.12
N THR A 376 20.05 -18.97 13.18
CA THR A 376 19.09 -20.08 13.15
C THR A 376 17.67 -19.59 12.81
N ARG A 377 17.26 -18.46 13.40
CA ARG A 377 15.99 -17.81 13.07
C ARG A 377 15.94 -17.42 11.59
N LEU A 378 16.95 -16.71 11.10
CA LEU A 378 17.04 -16.29 9.70
C LEU A 378 16.98 -17.46 8.73
N LEU A 379 17.73 -18.53 9.00
CA LEU A 379 17.74 -19.73 8.17
C LEU A 379 16.36 -20.40 8.12
N ASN A 380 15.69 -20.52 9.28
CA ASN A 380 14.35 -21.11 9.35
C ASN A 380 13.29 -20.23 8.65
N SER A 381 13.32 -18.92 8.87
CA SER A 381 12.43 -17.98 8.19
C SER A 381 12.66 -18.00 6.67
N SER A 382 13.92 -18.04 6.22
CA SER A 382 14.28 -18.08 4.80
C SER A 382 13.82 -19.38 4.11
N ARG A 383 13.98 -20.53 4.78
CA ARG A 383 13.46 -21.82 4.29
C ARG A 383 11.93 -21.87 4.28
N GLY A 384 11.30 -21.35 5.32
CA GLY A 384 9.84 -21.22 5.39
C GLY A 384 9.30 -20.37 4.25
N ARG A 385 9.91 -19.20 4.01
CA ARG A 385 9.56 -18.32 2.89
C ARG A 385 9.73 -19.01 1.55
N LEU A 386 10.83 -19.75 1.32
CA LEU A 386 11.02 -20.50 0.07
C LEU A 386 9.88 -21.50 -0.16
N LYS A 387 9.52 -22.30 0.86
CA LYS A 387 8.42 -23.26 0.76
C LYS A 387 7.09 -22.58 0.44
N HIS A 388 6.81 -21.44 1.06
CA HIS A 388 5.63 -20.63 0.75
C HIS A 388 5.63 -20.13 -0.71
N LEU A 389 6.77 -19.61 -1.19
CA LEU A 389 6.89 -19.16 -2.58
C LEU A 389 6.76 -20.31 -3.59
N GLU A 390 7.29 -21.50 -3.31
CA GLU A 390 7.13 -22.67 -4.19
C GLU A 390 5.67 -23.11 -4.30
N ASN A 391 4.96 -23.13 -3.17
CA ASN A 391 3.52 -23.43 -3.14
C ASN A 391 2.72 -22.35 -3.88
N LEU A 392 3.03 -21.07 -3.65
CA LEU A 392 2.39 -19.95 -4.33
C LEU A 392 2.63 -19.99 -5.83
N HIS A 393 3.86 -20.23 -6.27
CA HIS A 393 4.20 -20.36 -7.67
C HIS A 393 3.41 -21.49 -8.34
N ALA A 394 3.39 -22.69 -7.75
CA ALA A 394 2.64 -23.82 -8.30
C ALA A 394 1.14 -23.48 -8.46
N PHE A 395 0.55 -22.82 -7.45
CA PHE A 395 -0.84 -22.39 -7.46
C PHE A 395 -1.11 -21.32 -8.53
N VAL A 396 -0.32 -20.25 -8.57
CA VAL A 396 -0.49 -19.13 -9.51
C VAL A 396 -0.22 -19.56 -10.95
N ALA A 397 0.75 -20.43 -11.19
CA ALA A 397 1.02 -20.99 -12.51
C ALA A 397 -0.16 -21.84 -13.02
N ARG A 398 -0.75 -22.67 -12.14
CA ARG A 398 -1.97 -23.43 -12.48
C ARG A 398 -3.13 -22.48 -12.77
N ALA A 399 -3.39 -21.51 -11.90
CA ALA A 399 -4.44 -20.51 -12.08
C ALA A 399 -4.29 -19.74 -13.40
N THR A 400 -3.07 -19.31 -13.73
CA THR A 400 -2.79 -18.57 -14.97
C THR A 400 -3.08 -19.42 -16.20
N ARG A 401 -2.70 -20.71 -16.18
CA ARG A 401 -2.99 -21.64 -17.28
C ARG A 401 -4.48 -21.85 -17.48
N GLU A 402 -5.24 -22.06 -16.40
CA GLU A 402 -6.69 -22.23 -16.53
C GLU A 402 -7.38 -20.95 -17.02
N LEU A 403 -6.93 -19.78 -16.58
CA LEU A 403 -7.44 -18.49 -17.08
C LEU A 403 -7.14 -18.29 -18.56
N MET A 404 -5.94 -18.64 -19.02
CA MET A 404 -5.60 -18.58 -20.44
C MET A 404 -6.50 -19.49 -21.28
N TRP A 405 -6.76 -20.71 -20.79
CA TRP A 405 -7.68 -21.64 -21.47
C TRP A 405 -9.10 -21.08 -21.53
N LEU A 406 -9.61 -20.51 -20.42
CA LEU A 406 -10.93 -19.88 -20.39
C LEU A 406 -11.05 -18.71 -21.38
N ASN A 407 -10.05 -17.83 -21.40
CA ASN A 407 -10.01 -16.70 -22.33
C ASN A 407 -9.95 -17.14 -23.80
N GLU A 408 -9.17 -18.20 -24.10
CA GLU A 408 -9.11 -18.78 -25.45
C GLU A 408 -10.49 -19.30 -25.88
N LYS A 409 -11.21 -19.96 -24.98
CA LYS A 409 -12.58 -20.45 -25.25
C LYS A 409 -13.63 -19.36 -25.35
N GLU A 410 -13.50 -18.30 -24.55
CA GLU A 410 -14.36 -17.12 -24.67
C GLU A 410 -14.17 -16.45 -26.04
N GLU A 411 -12.92 -16.24 -26.47
CA GLU A 411 -12.60 -15.62 -27.77
C GLU A 411 -13.09 -16.47 -28.96
N GLU A 412 -12.95 -17.80 -28.90
CA GLU A 412 -13.49 -18.71 -29.92
C GLU A 412 -15.02 -18.59 -30.10
N GLU A 413 -15.76 -18.37 -29.00
CA GLU A 413 -17.21 -18.23 -29.05
C GLU A 413 -17.64 -16.81 -29.48
N ILE A 414 -16.90 -15.77 -29.09
CA ILE A 414 -17.13 -14.39 -29.53
C ILE A 414 -16.87 -14.24 -31.04
N SER A 415 -15.84 -14.92 -31.56
CA SER A 415 -15.41 -14.81 -32.96
C SER A 415 -16.25 -15.63 -33.94
N TYR A 416 -17.18 -16.46 -33.45
CA TYR A 416 -17.99 -17.33 -34.32
C TYR A 416 -19.11 -16.55 -35.03
N ASP A 417 -19.27 -16.78 -36.35
CA ASP A 417 -20.29 -16.13 -37.17
C ASP A 417 -21.65 -16.81 -37.02
N TRP A 418 -22.58 -16.12 -36.36
CA TRP A 418 -23.95 -16.55 -36.13
C TRP A 418 -24.92 -16.16 -37.26
N GLY A 419 -24.44 -15.62 -38.37
CA GLY A 419 -25.28 -15.19 -39.49
C GLY A 419 -25.96 -16.34 -40.25
N GLU A 420 -27.18 -16.10 -40.75
CA GLU A 420 -28.02 -17.08 -41.50
C GLU A 420 -27.35 -17.66 -42.77
N ARG A 421 -26.23 -17.09 -43.21
CA ARG A 421 -25.46 -17.53 -44.38
C ARG A 421 -24.41 -18.60 -44.05
N ASN A 422 -24.21 -18.90 -42.77
CA ASN A 422 -23.24 -19.88 -42.33
C ASN A 422 -23.76 -21.32 -42.57
N THR A 423 -23.12 -22.06 -43.48
CA THR A 423 -23.46 -23.45 -43.80
C THR A 423 -22.92 -24.46 -42.78
N ASP A 424 -22.13 -24.01 -41.80
CA ASP A 424 -21.39 -24.81 -40.82
C ASP A 424 -22.12 -24.92 -39.46
N LEU A 425 -23.44 -24.73 -39.45
CA LEU A 425 -24.23 -24.74 -38.21
C LEU A 425 -24.34 -26.14 -37.58
N GLY A 426 -24.36 -27.21 -38.39
CA GLY A 426 -24.46 -28.58 -37.88
C GLY A 426 -23.20 -29.07 -37.18
N THR A 427 -22.03 -28.77 -37.75
CA THR A 427 -20.72 -29.06 -37.13
C THR A 427 -20.50 -28.23 -35.86
N LYS A 428 -21.03 -26.99 -35.80
CA LYS A 428 -21.01 -26.17 -34.57
C LYS A 428 -21.90 -26.74 -33.46
N GLN A 429 -23.04 -27.36 -33.79
CA GLN A 429 -23.85 -28.08 -32.80
C GLN A 429 -23.09 -29.27 -32.20
N GLU A 430 -22.43 -30.08 -33.02
CA GLU A 430 -21.58 -31.18 -32.54
C GLU A 430 -20.38 -30.66 -31.72
N TYR A 431 -19.76 -29.55 -32.15
CA TYR A 431 -18.72 -28.86 -31.39
C TYR A 431 -19.22 -28.37 -30.03
N HIS A 432 -20.44 -27.83 -29.96
CA HIS A 432 -21.03 -27.33 -28.71
C HIS A 432 -21.24 -28.44 -27.69
N GLU A 433 -21.70 -29.63 -28.11
CA GLU A 433 -21.82 -30.78 -27.22
C GLU A 433 -20.47 -31.22 -26.64
N MET A 434 -19.41 -31.21 -27.47
CA MET A 434 -18.04 -31.48 -27.02
C MET A 434 -17.53 -30.39 -26.07
N PHE A 435 -17.80 -29.12 -26.40
CA PHE A 435 -17.38 -27.97 -25.62
C PHE A 435 -18.03 -27.93 -24.24
N LEU A 436 -19.31 -28.29 -24.12
CA LEU A 436 -19.98 -28.41 -22.82
C LEU A 436 -19.32 -29.47 -21.93
N LYS A 437 -18.93 -30.62 -22.50
CA LYS A 437 -18.18 -31.66 -21.76
C LYS A 437 -16.81 -31.16 -21.31
N ASP A 438 -16.10 -30.42 -22.16
CA ASP A 438 -14.83 -29.81 -21.80
C ASP A 438 -14.99 -28.79 -20.67
N LEU A 439 -16.06 -27.98 -20.69
CA LEU A 439 -16.40 -27.05 -19.62
C LEU A 439 -16.81 -27.76 -18.32
N GLU A 440 -17.47 -28.91 -18.38
CA GLU A 440 -17.73 -29.75 -17.20
C GLU A 440 -16.45 -30.26 -16.58
N GLN A 441 -15.54 -30.83 -17.37
CA GLN A 441 -14.24 -31.28 -16.89
C GLN A 441 -13.42 -30.12 -16.31
N LYS A 442 -13.44 -28.95 -16.96
CA LYS A 442 -12.72 -27.76 -16.50
C LYS A 442 -13.28 -27.17 -15.22
N GLU A 443 -14.58 -27.32 -14.98
CA GLU A 443 -15.17 -26.91 -13.70
C GLU A 443 -14.62 -27.77 -12.55
N LEU A 444 -14.39 -29.06 -12.75
CA LEU A 444 -13.74 -29.92 -11.76
C LEU A 444 -12.31 -29.43 -11.48
N ASP A 445 -11.53 -29.16 -12.53
CA ASP A 445 -10.16 -28.66 -12.40
C ASP A 445 -10.10 -27.31 -11.64
N LEU A 446 -11.07 -26.43 -11.86
CA LEU A 446 -11.17 -25.12 -11.21
C LEU A 446 -11.70 -25.20 -9.78
N ASN A 447 -12.59 -26.14 -9.48
CA ASN A 447 -12.99 -26.47 -8.11
C ASN A 447 -11.79 -26.98 -7.30
N ASP A 448 -11.02 -27.92 -7.87
CA ASP A 448 -9.79 -28.43 -7.24
C ASP A 448 -8.76 -27.31 -7.00
N LEU A 449 -8.65 -26.37 -7.93
CA LEU A 449 -7.82 -25.18 -7.79
C LEU A 449 -8.34 -24.28 -6.66
N ARG A 450 -9.64 -23.99 -6.63
CA ARG A 450 -10.27 -23.18 -5.56
C ARG A 450 -9.99 -23.80 -4.19
N ASP A 451 -10.24 -25.09 -4.05
CA ASP A 451 -10.04 -25.83 -2.79
C ASP A 451 -8.56 -25.86 -2.40
N ALA A 452 -7.63 -25.94 -3.36
CA ALA A 452 -6.20 -25.79 -3.10
C ALA A 452 -5.86 -24.40 -2.55
N GLY A 453 -6.44 -23.35 -3.13
CA GLY A 453 -6.31 -21.99 -2.62
C GLY A 453 -6.89 -21.83 -1.19
N GLU A 454 -8.04 -22.42 -0.91
CA GLU A 454 -8.64 -22.43 0.44
C GLU A 454 -7.74 -23.11 1.47
N ARG A 455 -7.17 -24.27 1.14
CA ARG A 455 -6.19 -24.94 2.01
C ARG A 455 -4.99 -24.06 2.32
N MET A 456 -4.46 -23.34 1.33
CA MET A 456 -3.36 -22.41 1.56
C MET A 456 -3.76 -21.28 2.51
N LEU A 457 -4.96 -20.70 2.34
CA LEU A 457 -5.47 -19.65 3.22
C LEU A 457 -5.69 -20.14 4.65
N LEU A 458 -6.21 -21.36 4.83
CA LEU A 458 -6.36 -22.00 6.15
C LEU A 458 -5.02 -22.18 6.87
N THR A 459 -3.92 -22.38 6.12
CA THR A 459 -2.56 -22.41 6.69
C THR A 459 -1.97 -21.03 6.96
N ASN A 460 -2.76 -19.95 6.89
CA ASN A 460 -2.34 -18.56 7.00
C ASN A 460 -1.20 -18.20 6.04
N HIS A 461 -1.33 -18.61 4.79
CA HIS A 461 -0.32 -18.28 3.78
C HIS A 461 -0.14 -16.75 3.68
N PRO A 462 1.10 -16.24 3.72
CA PRO A 462 1.36 -14.79 3.81
C PRO A 462 0.91 -14.02 2.55
N ALA A 463 0.92 -14.65 1.38
CA ALA A 463 0.39 -14.11 0.12
C ALA A 463 -1.14 -14.23 -0.04
N LYS A 464 -1.92 -14.01 1.04
CA LYS A 464 -3.37 -14.24 1.04
C LYS A 464 -4.13 -13.48 -0.06
N GLN A 465 -3.74 -12.23 -0.33
CA GLN A 465 -4.40 -11.39 -1.34
C GLN A 465 -4.27 -11.97 -2.74
N THR A 466 -3.05 -12.35 -3.13
CA THR A 466 -2.78 -13.00 -4.42
C THR A 466 -3.57 -14.31 -4.56
N ILE A 467 -3.65 -15.10 -3.49
CA ILE A 467 -4.39 -16.37 -3.50
C ILE A 467 -5.89 -16.12 -3.70
N GLU A 468 -6.49 -15.19 -2.97
CA GLU A 468 -7.91 -14.88 -3.10
C GLU A 468 -8.29 -14.41 -4.50
N VAL A 469 -7.50 -13.51 -5.09
CA VAL A 469 -7.75 -13.04 -6.46
C VAL A 469 -7.71 -14.20 -7.45
N ARG A 470 -6.72 -15.09 -7.35
CA ARG A 470 -6.55 -16.19 -8.30
C ARG A 470 -7.57 -17.31 -8.11
N LYS A 471 -8.16 -17.49 -6.92
CA LYS A 471 -9.29 -18.40 -6.71
C LYS A 471 -10.56 -17.96 -7.44
N MET A 472 -10.72 -16.66 -7.73
CA MET A 472 -11.93 -16.13 -8.36
C MET A 472 -12.10 -16.54 -9.82
N ILE A 473 -11.09 -17.16 -10.44
CA ILE A 473 -11.20 -17.72 -11.80
C ILE A 473 -12.35 -18.73 -11.91
N TYR A 474 -12.71 -19.41 -10.81
CA TYR A 474 -13.89 -20.27 -10.74
C TYR A 474 -15.18 -19.55 -11.16
N TRP A 475 -15.34 -18.26 -10.84
CA TRP A 475 -16.53 -17.51 -11.24
C TRP A 475 -16.58 -17.23 -12.74
N HIS A 476 -15.43 -17.17 -13.41
CA HIS A 476 -15.36 -16.95 -14.84
C HIS A 476 -15.92 -18.16 -15.61
N ILE A 477 -15.64 -19.40 -15.17
CA ILE A 477 -16.28 -20.57 -15.80
C ILE A 477 -17.78 -20.64 -15.52
N THR A 478 -18.24 -20.25 -14.33
CA THR A 478 -19.68 -20.16 -14.02
C THR A 478 -20.38 -19.13 -14.91
N TYR A 479 -19.71 -18.00 -15.17
CA TYR A 479 -20.19 -16.97 -16.09
C TYR A 479 -20.27 -17.48 -17.52
N LEU A 480 -19.19 -18.06 -18.06
CA LEU A 480 -19.16 -18.60 -19.42
C LEU A 480 -20.26 -19.65 -19.64
N LYS A 481 -20.41 -20.62 -18.72
CA LYS A 481 -21.49 -21.61 -18.78
C LYS A 481 -22.88 -20.96 -18.83
N ARG A 482 -23.11 -19.92 -18.02
CA ARG A 482 -24.41 -19.23 -17.97
C ARG A 482 -24.72 -18.50 -19.28
N GLU A 483 -23.72 -17.87 -19.89
CA GLU A 483 -23.92 -17.09 -21.11
C GLU A 483 -24.07 -18.01 -22.34
N LEU A 484 -23.34 -19.12 -22.37
CA LEU A 484 -23.46 -20.13 -23.44
C LEU A 484 -24.81 -20.86 -23.41
N VAL A 485 -25.35 -21.17 -22.23
CA VAL A 485 -26.70 -21.76 -22.06
C VAL A 485 -27.81 -20.77 -22.49
N ARG A 486 -27.52 -19.46 -22.57
CA ARG A 486 -28.48 -18.42 -22.98
C ARG A 486 -28.44 -18.09 -24.46
N SER A 487 -27.51 -18.64 -25.24
CA SER A 487 -27.46 -18.36 -26.67
C SER A 487 -28.71 -18.92 -27.37
N PRO A 488 -29.55 -18.09 -28.02
CA PRO A 488 -30.83 -18.50 -28.61
C PRO A 488 -30.69 -19.41 -29.85
N THR A 489 -29.47 -19.75 -30.25
CA THR A 489 -29.13 -20.51 -31.46
C THR A 489 -28.88 -22.01 -31.22
N TYR A 490 -28.87 -22.47 -29.97
CA TYR A 490 -28.88 -23.90 -29.64
C TYR A 490 -30.29 -24.33 -29.22
N PRO A 491 -31.12 -24.83 -30.16
CA PRO A 491 -32.37 -25.46 -29.76
C PRO A 491 -32.01 -26.72 -28.95
N LEU A 492 -32.11 -26.62 -27.63
CA LEU A 492 -32.24 -27.78 -26.75
C LEU A 492 -33.34 -28.66 -27.36
N ASN A 493 -32.94 -29.85 -27.79
CA ASN A 493 -33.85 -30.89 -28.25
C ASN A 493 -34.97 -31.05 -27.22
N GLN A 494 -36.16 -30.54 -27.55
CA GLN A 494 -37.40 -30.90 -26.87
C GLN A 494 -37.76 -32.34 -27.26
N SER A 495 -36.94 -33.30 -26.83
CA SER A 495 -37.21 -34.73 -27.02
C SER A 495 -36.57 -35.58 -25.93
N THR A 496 -36.77 -35.22 -24.67
CA THR A 496 -36.81 -36.19 -23.58
C THR A 496 -37.99 -35.84 -22.69
N GLY A 497 -39.11 -36.51 -22.96
CA GLY A 497 -40.19 -36.58 -21.99
C GLY A 497 -39.74 -37.34 -20.75
N ILE A 498 -40.47 -37.09 -19.64
CA ILE A 498 -40.58 -37.94 -18.44
C ILE A 498 -39.34 -37.80 -17.52
N LEU A 499 -39.39 -37.34 -16.27
CA LEU A 499 -40.40 -37.36 -15.20
C LEU A 499 -40.07 -36.23 -14.20
N GLY A 500 -41.10 -35.59 -13.66
CA GLY A 500 -40.94 -34.75 -12.47
C GLY A 500 -40.58 -35.57 -11.23
N CYS A 501 -39.92 -34.92 -10.27
CA CYS A 501 -40.06 -35.19 -8.85
C CYS A 501 -39.59 -33.96 -8.04
N HIS A 502 -40.44 -33.64 -7.06
CA HIS A 502 -40.41 -32.65 -5.98
C HIS A 502 -39.13 -31.88 -5.62
#